data_AF-A0A0T6ASN3-F1
#
_entry.id   AF-A0A0T6ASN3-F1
#
_cell.length_a   1.000
_cell.length_b   1.000
_cell.length_c   1.000
_cell.angle_alpha   90.00
_cell.angle_beta   90.00
_cell.angle_gamma   90.00
#
_symmetry.space_group_name_H-M   'P 1'
#
loop_
_entity.id
_entity.type
_entity.pdbx_description
1 polymer ?
#
loop_
_entity_poly.entity_id
_entity_poly.type
_entity_poly.pdbx_seq_one_letter_code
_entity_poly.pdbx_strand_id
1 'polypeptide(L)'
;MSFLNLVILLCFINYCLCWDSDQLEVFDVVEEVKVNFYEALNVSQDDSSAVIRSAFRRQSLLLHPDKNPDVDTSEQFRNLVAIYEVLKDPIKRKYYDEVLVNGLPNWRSAVYYYRHVRKMGLLEMTIILFCIITIGQYIVSWAAFLERKYTLEQIRGRKQKKIVATIELEKPSFKNTLPFQIPMFIYKAITSMPMVLYYFKEKTLEKIEAAAQKEEVEEEVITEPKPVRRRKPAFVLPEGPTFEATPVIPVIESEQQNSVPLSGGLWTDDDLEQLIVLVKKIPGGTPGRWDLIAEALRRTVPEVTYMANKMKSNGYKLPSQVEEVIEQPRVKQKTKGGKLGGELPQSSVWTQSQQKALEDALLKYPKGSLERWERIAECVLNKTKEECMLRYKSLVEAVKNKKENTQDMS
;
A
#
# COMPACT_ATOMS: atom_id res chain seq x y z
N MET A 1 -24.50 -27.04 -18.46
CA MET A 1 -24.47 -27.38 -17.02
C MET A 1 -24.26 -26.18 -16.12
N SER A 2 -23.06 -25.57 -16.06
CA SER A 2 -22.64 -24.71 -14.93
C SER A 2 -23.56 -23.53 -14.58
N PHE A 3 -24.12 -22.81 -15.57
CA PHE A 3 -24.90 -21.60 -15.29
C PHE A 3 -26.28 -21.90 -14.68
N LEU A 4 -26.97 -22.94 -15.15
CA LEU A 4 -28.26 -23.36 -14.59
C LEU A 4 -28.09 -23.83 -13.14
N ASN A 5 -27.07 -24.66 -12.88
CA ASN A 5 -26.79 -25.16 -11.54
C ASN A 5 -26.38 -24.03 -10.58
N LEU A 6 -25.68 -22.99 -11.05
CA LEU A 6 -25.33 -21.82 -10.23
C LEU A 6 -26.55 -20.92 -9.94
N VAL A 7 -27.46 -20.75 -10.90
CA VAL A 7 -28.74 -20.06 -10.66
C VAL A 7 -29.60 -20.85 -9.68
N ILE A 8 -29.72 -22.17 -9.85
CA ILE A 8 -30.43 -23.06 -8.92
C ILE A 8 -29.82 -22.99 -7.51
N LEU A 9 -28.49 -23.02 -7.39
CA LEU A 9 -27.77 -22.85 -6.11
C LEU A 9 -28.11 -21.49 -5.46
N LEU A 10 -28.06 -20.39 -6.21
CA LEU A 10 -28.40 -19.06 -5.71
C LEU A 10 -29.89 -18.96 -5.30
N CYS A 11 -30.80 -19.61 -6.03
CA CYS A 11 -32.21 -19.70 -5.64
C CYS A 11 -32.38 -20.50 -4.34
N PHE A 12 -31.72 -21.65 -4.18
CA PHE A 12 -31.75 -22.42 -2.92
C PHE A 12 -31.13 -21.64 -1.74
N ILE A 13 -30.05 -20.87 -1.96
CA ILE A 13 -29.48 -19.99 -0.93
C ILE A 13 -30.48 -18.92 -0.48
N ASN A 14 -31.25 -18.32 -1.41
CA ASN A 14 -32.32 -17.38 -1.06
C ASN A 14 -33.46 -18.06 -0.29
N TYR A 15 -33.80 -19.32 -0.63
CA TYR A 15 -34.87 -20.08 0.02
C TYR A 15 -34.57 -20.54 1.46
N CYS A 16 -33.30 -20.52 1.90
CA CYS A 16 -32.91 -21.13 3.18
C CYS A 16 -32.66 -20.15 4.34
N LEU A 17 -32.36 -18.87 4.10
CA LEU A 17 -31.87 -17.95 5.15
C LEU A 17 -32.30 -16.47 5.00
N CYS A 18 -33.39 -16.18 4.28
CA CYS A 18 -33.94 -14.83 4.26
C CYS A 18 -34.76 -14.57 5.53
N TRP A 19 -34.38 -13.56 6.33
CA TRP A 19 -35.19 -13.08 7.45
C TRP A 19 -36.41 -12.33 6.89
N ASP A 20 -37.60 -12.54 7.48
CA ASP A 20 -38.83 -11.89 7.01
C ASP A 20 -38.91 -10.43 7.48
N SER A 21 -39.68 -9.57 6.78
CA SER A 21 -39.90 -8.18 7.17
C SER A 21 -40.54 -8.09 8.55
N ASP A 22 -41.61 -8.87 8.76
CA ASP A 22 -42.31 -9.01 10.05
C ASP A 22 -41.36 -9.45 11.18
N GLN A 23 -40.30 -10.19 10.87
CA GLN A 23 -39.34 -10.70 11.85
C GLN A 23 -38.27 -9.65 12.18
N LEU A 24 -37.82 -8.87 11.20
CA LEU A 24 -36.90 -7.74 11.41
C LEU A 24 -37.54 -6.62 12.21
N GLU A 25 -38.80 -6.27 11.91
CA GLU A 25 -39.58 -5.26 12.64
C GLU A 25 -39.71 -5.60 14.13
N VAL A 26 -39.95 -6.88 14.47
CA VAL A 26 -39.99 -7.33 15.86
C VAL A 26 -38.66 -7.09 16.58
N PHE A 27 -37.52 -7.31 15.91
CA PHE A 27 -36.20 -7.05 16.51
C PHE A 27 -35.91 -5.55 16.66
N ASP A 28 -36.37 -4.72 15.73
CA ASP A 28 -36.27 -3.26 15.83
C ASP A 28 -37.03 -2.75 17.06
N VAL A 29 -38.28 -3.19 17.27
CA VAL A 29 -39.09 -2.79 18.44
C VAL A 29 -38.52 -3.36 19.74
N VAL A 30 -38.00 -4.59 19.77
CA VAL A 30 -37.34 -5.15 20.96
C VAL A 30 -36.07 -4.36 21.32
N GLU A 31 -35.29 -3.93 20.31
CA GLU A 31 -34.09 -3.12 20.52
C GLU A 31 -34.39 -1.66 20.90
N GLU A 32 -35.52 -1.09 20.47
CA GLU A 32 -35.97 0.23 20.94
C GLU A 32 -36.46 0.17 22.40
N VAL A 33 -37.40 -0.74 22.69
CA VAL A 33 -38.17 -0.76 23.94
C VAL A 33 -37.43 -1.40 25.11
N LYS A 34 -36.68 -2.49 24.89
CA LYS A 34 -35.85 -3.21 25.89
C LYS A 34 -36.55 -3.68 27.19
N VAL A 35 -37.89 -3.69 27.20
CA VAL A 35 -38.74 -4.16 28.31
C VAL A 35 -39.62 -5.31 27.79
N ASN A 36 -40.02 -6.24 28.66
CA ASN A 36 -40.93 -7.33 28.29
C ASN A 36 -42.29 -6.75 27.86
N PHE A 37 -42.75 -7.08 26.65
CA PHE A 37 -43.96 -6.54 26.03
C PHE A 37 -45.23 -6.95 26.78
N TYR A 38 -45.22 -8.14 27.39
CA TYR A 38 -46.34 -8.66 28.19
C TYR A 38 -46.46 -7.90 29.53
N GLU A 39 -45.33 -7.67 30.22
CA GLU A 39 -45.26 -6.83 31.42
C GLU A 39 -45.65 -5.37 31.10
N ALA A 40 -45.14 -4.82 29.99
CA ALA A 40 -45.42 -3.47 29.55
C ALA A 40 -46.93 -3.21 29.35
N LEU A 41 -47.70 -4.19 28.85
CA LEU A 41 -49.16 -4.10 28.73
C LEU A 41 -49.93 -4.59 29.96
N ASN A 42 -49.26 -5.16 30.97
CA ASN A 42 -49.86 -5.83 32.13
C ASN A 42 -50.80 -7.00 31.71
N VAL A 43 -50.29 -7.88 30.84
CA VAL A 43 -51.02 -9.01 30.20
C VAL A 43 -50.16 -10.29 30.27
N SER A 44 -50.78 -11.48 30.29
CA SER A 44 -50.06 -12.76 30.30
C SER A 44 -49.56 -13.18 28.90
N GLN A 45 -48.50 -14.00 28.85
CA GLN A 45 -48.02 -14.59 27.59
C GLN A 45 -49.04 -15.55 26.94
N ASP A 46 -50.00 -16.09 27.71
CA ASP A 46 -51.09 -16.94 27.18
C ASP A 46 -52.34 -16.15 26.74
N ASP A 47 -52.41 -14.84 26.98
CA ASP A 47 -53.66 -14.08 26.82
C ASP A 47 -54.08 -13.90 25.35
N SER A 48 -55.39 -13.90 25.11
CA SER A 48 -55.98 -13.71 23.79
C SER A 48 -55.77 -12.28 23.25
N SER A 49 -55.71 -12.12 21.93
CA SER A 49 -55.65 -10.80 21.26
C SER A 49 -56.86 -9.91 21.55
N ALA A 50 -57.95 -10.44 22.09
CA ALA A 50 -59.05 -9.66 22.67
C ALA A 50 -58.67 -8.96 24.00
N VAL A 51 -57.93 -9.65 24.86
CA VAL A 51 -57.42 -9.13 26.15
C VAL A 51 -56.36 -8.07 25.91
N ILE A 52 -55.37 -8.36 25.04
CA ILE A 52 -54.31 -7.43 24.61
C ILE A 52 -54.92 -6.11 24.10
N ARG A 53 -55.93 -6.18 23.20
CA ARG A 53 -56.67 -5.01 22.72
C ARG A 53 -57.42 -4.24 23.82
N SER A 54 -57.82 -4.91 24.91
CA SER A 54 -58.49 -4.26 26.04
C SER A 54 -57.49 -3.57 26.99
N ALA A 55 -56.31 -4.17 27.20
CA ALA A 55 -55.23 -3.62 28.00
C ALA A 55 -54.63 -2.38 27.33
N PHE A 56 -54.27 -2.47 26.04
CA PHE A 56 -53.85 -1.33 25.21
C PHE A 56 -54.80 -0.14 25.36
N ARG A 57 -56.12 -0.34 25.18
CA ARG A 57 -57.10 0.76 25.32
C ARG A 57 -57.12 1.39 26.72
N ARG A 58 -56.88 0.63 27.80
CA ARG A 58 -56.80 1.18 29.16
C ARG A 58 -55.54 2.03 29.33
N GLN A 59 -54.41 1.53 28.88
CA GLN A 59 -53.11 2.14 29.13
C GLN A 59 -52.81 3.33 28.19
N SER A 60 -53.27 3.27 26.94
CA SER A 60 -53.26 4.41 26.01
C SER A 60 -54.12 5.60 26.49
N LEU A 61 -55.07 5.39 27.41
CA LEU A 61 -55.83 6.46 28.07
C LEU A 61 -55.11 7.07 29.28
N LEU A 62 -54.12 6.36 29.85
CA LEU A 62 -53.28 6.82 30.95
C LEU A 62 -52.04 7.55 30.44
N LEU A 63 -51.38 7.01 29.41
CA LEU A 63 -50.17 7.57 28.79
C LEU A 63 -50.47 8.50 27.60
N HIS A 64 -51.69 9.04 27.50
CA HIS A 64 -52.06 9.92 26.40
C HIS A 64 -51.38 11.30 26.55
N PRO A 65 -50.62 11.79 25.55
CA PRO A 65 -49.82 13.00 25.68
C PRO A 65 -50.66 14.28 25.90
N ASP A 66 -51.90 14.31 25.40
CA ASP A 66 -52.87 15.41 25.66
C ASP A 66 -53.27 15.52 27.14
N LYS A 67 -53.12 14.45 27.93
CA LYS A 67 -53.47 14.43 29.36
C LYS A 67 -52.27 14.61 30.28
N ASN A 68 -51.13 14.04 29.89
CA ASN A 68 -49.87 14.13 30.62
C ASN A 68 -48.79 14.62 29.65
N PRO A 69 -48.59 15.94 29.50
CA PRO A 69 -47.77 16.55 28.44
C PRO A 69 -46.26 16.56 28.74
N ASP A 70 -45.77 15.58 29.49
CA ASP A 70 -44.35 15.40 29.80
C ASP A 70 -43.58 14.87 28.57
N VAL A 71 -42.26 15.05 28.56
CA VAL A 71 -41.41 14.60 27.43
C VAL A 71 -41.37 13.06 27.34
N ASP A 72 -41.34 12.40 28.49
CA ASP A 72 -41.20 10.94 28.63
C ASP A 72 -42.48 10.19 28.23
N THR A 73 -43.67 10.72 28.57
CA THR A 73 -44.96 10.08 28.24
C THR A 73 -45.18 9.92 26.74
N SER A 74 -44.66 10.85 25.92
CA SER A 74 -44.69 10.76 24.45
C SER A 74 -43.88 9.57 23.92
N GLU A 75 -42.70 9.30 24.51
CA GLU A 75 -41.88 8.14 24.15
C GLU A 75 -42.49 6.84 24.67
N GLN A 76 -43.00 6.83 25.90
CA GLN A 76 -43.73 5.69 26.47
C GLN A 76 -44.98 5.35 25.65
N PHE A 77 -45.69 6.35 25.12
CA PHE A 77 -46.83 6.14 24.22
C PHE A 77 -46.41 5.59 22.86
N ARG A 78 -45.31 6.09 22.25
CA ARG A 78 -44.72 5.53 21.02
C ARG A 78 -44.38 4.04 21.21
N ASN A 79 -43.65 3.73 22.29
CA ASN A 79 -43.26 2.37 22.65
C ASN A 79 -44.49 1.48 22.84
N LEU A 80 -45.50 1.93 23.59
CA LEU A 80 -46.74 1.20 23.83
C LEU A 80 -47.51 0.88 22.53
N VAL A 81 -47.54 1.80 21.56
CA VAL A 81 -48.15 1.55 20.24
C VAL A 81 -47.38 0.48 19.46
N ALA A 82 -46.04 0.57 19.42
CA ALA A 82 -45.20 -0.42 18.74
C ALA A 82 -45.29 -1.82 19.37
N ILE A 83 -45.31 -1.91 20.70
CA ILE A 83 -45.53 -3.16 21.44
C ILE A 83 -46.89 -3.77 21.10
N TYR A 84 -47.96 -2.95 21.08
CA TYR A 84 -49.30 -3.42 20.73
C TYR A 84 -49.36 -3.91 19.28
N GLU A 85 -48.66 -3.27 18.34
CA GLU A 85 -48.59 -3.74 16.96
C GLU A 85 -47.94 -5.11 16.83
N VAL A 86 -46.83 -5.37 17.54
CA VAL A 86 -46.19 -6.69 17.61
C VAL A 86 -47.10 -7.74 18.26
N LEU A 87 -47.74 -7.43 19.39
CA LEU A 87 -48.60 -8.37 20.13
C LEU A 87 -49.99 -8.59 19.51
N LYS A 88 -50.45 -7.69 18.62
CA LYS A 88 -51.71 -7.79 17.89
C LYS A 88 -51.69 -8.93 16.87
N ASP A 89 -50.59 -9.10 16.14
CA ASP A 89 -50.52 -10.02 15.02
C ASP A 89 -49.87 -11.36 15.42
N PRO A 90 -50.51 -12.52 15.15
CA PRO A 90 -50.10 -13.82 15.69
C PRO A 90 -48.81 -14.39 15.07
N ILE A 91 -48.25 -13.73 14.07
CA ILE A 91 -46.94 -14.05 13.47
C ILE A 91 -45.85 -13.26 14.21
N LYS A 92 -45.98 -11.93 14.28
CA LYS A 92 -45.07 -11.04 15.02
C LYS A 92 -44.95 -11.43 16.50
N ARG A 93 -46.07 -11.81 17.14
CA ARG A 93 -46.06 -12.37 18.50
C ARG A 93 -45.19 -13.61 18.65
N LYS A 94 -45.24 -14.56 17.70
CA LYS A 94 -44.39 -15.78 17.75
C LYS A 94 -42.90 -15.43 17.62
N TYR A 95 -42.53 -14.51 16.74
CA TYR A 95 -41.15 -14.05 16.64
C TYR A 95 -40.69 -13.36 17.94
N TYR A 96 -41.60 -12.66 18.63
CA TYR A 96 -41.31 -12.10 19.95
C TYR A 96 -41.15 -13.19 21.03
N ASP A 97 -42.01 -14.20 21.04
CA ASP A 97 -41.90 -15.37 21.93
C ASP A 97 -40.60 -16.16 21.68
N GLU A 98 -40.17 -16.29 20.42
CA GLU A 98 -38.86 -16.86 20.04
C GLU A 98 -37.68 -16.02 20.57
N VAL A 99 -37.79 -14.69 20.57
CA VAL A 99 -36.77 -13.78 21.12
C VAL A 99 -36.74 -13.81 22.65
N LEU A 100 -37.87 -14.00 23.33
CA LEU A 100 -37.90 -14.22 24.78
C LEU A 100 -37.13 -15.47 25.20
N VAL A 101 -37.20 -16.54 24.40
CA VAL A 101 -36.50 -17.81 24.68
C VAL A 101 -35.04 -17.81 24.24
N ASN A 102 -34.74 -17.30 23.05
CA ASN A 102 -33.40 -17.42 22.44
C ASN A 102 -32.53 -16.14 22.56
N GLY A 103 -33.14 -15.02 22.95
CA GLY A 103 -32.55 -13.69 22.86
C GLY A 103 -32.57 -13.11 21.44
N LEU A 104 -32.12 -11.85 21.32
CA LEU A 104 -31.92 -11.19 20.03
C LEU A 104 -30.87 -11.94 19.18
N PRO A 105 -31.03 -12.05 17.85
CA PRO A 105 -30.07 -12.74 17.00
C PRO A 105 -28.65 -12.19 17.12
N ASN A 106 -27.69 -13.06 17.43
CA ASN A 106 -26.30 -12.68 17.72
C ASN A 106 -25.69 -11.73 16.68
N TRP A 107 -25.97 -11.95 15.38
CA TRP A 107 -25.45 -11.15 14.26
C TRP A 107 -25.79 -9.67 14.34
N ARG A 108 -26.90 -9.31 15.00
CA ARG A 108 -27.36 -7.91 15.15
C ARG A 108 -26.45 -7.11 16.10
N SER A 109 -25.73 -7.78 16.98
CA SER A 109 -24.74 -7.13 17.85
C SER A 109 -23.44 -6.80 17.09
N ALA A 110 -22.98 -5.55 17.10
CA ALA A 110 -21.70 -5.17 16.47
C ALA A 110 -20.49 -5.97 17.02
N VAL A 111 -20.59 -6.43 18.27
CA VAL A 111 -19.59 -7.30 18.93
C VAL A 111 -19.47 -8.67 18.28
N TYR A 112 -20.54 -9.18 17.64
CA TYR A 112 -20.52 -10.48 16.95
C TYR A 112 -19.49 -10.54 15.84
N TYR A 113 -19.48 -9.58 14.91
CA TYR A 113 -18.54 -9.57 13.79
C TYR A 113 -17.08 -9.58 14.26
N TYR A 114 -16.77 -8.77 15.27
CA TYR A 114 -15.44 -8.74 15.88
C TYR A 114 -15.07 -10.05 16.60
N ARG A 115 -16.01 -10.64 17.35
CA ARG A 115 -15.84 -11.94 18.03
C ARG A 115 -15.68 -13.10 17.04
N HIS A 116 -16.40 -13.06 15.92
CA HIS A 116 -16.40 -14.06 14.88
C HIS A 116 -15.10 -14.00 14.08
N VAL A 117 -14.71 -12.82 13.57
CA VAL A 117 -13.43 -12.59 12.86
C VAL A 117 -12.21 -12.99 13.69
N ARG A 118 -12.22 -12.75 15.01
CA ARG A 118 -11.13 -13.21 15.90
C ARG A 118 -11.01 -14.74 15.97
N LYS A 119 -12.10 -15.47 15.72
CA LYS A 119 -12.15 -16.95 15.76
C LYS A 119 -12.05 -17.61 14.38
N MET A 120 -12.10 -16.83 13.29
CA MET A 120 -12.02 -17.37 11.93
C MET A 120 -10.65 -17.96 11.65
N GLY A 121 -10.63 -19.04 10.86
CA GLY A 121 -9.41 -19.59 10.29
C GLY A 121 -8.79 -18.65 9.25
N LEU A 122 -7.47 -18.74 9.05
CA LEU A 122 -6.78 -17.96 8.02
C LEU A 122 -7.37 -18.17 6.62
N LEU A 123 -7.87 -19.38 6.33
CA LEU A 123 -8.56 -19.74 5.09
C LEU A 123 -9.89 -18.99 4.92
N GLU A 124 -10.71 -18.89 5.97
CA GLU A 124 -11.97 -18.13 5.92
C GLU A 124 -11.69 -16.64 5.70
N MET A 125 -10.67 -16.10 6.38
CA MET A 125 -10.23 -14.71 6.20
C MET A 125 -9.72 -14.45 4.78
N THR A 126 -9.01 -15.38 4.14
CA THR A 126 -8.59 -15.21 2.74
C THR A 126 -9.77 -15.32 1.76
N ILE A 127 -10.78 -16.17 2.03
CA ILE A 127 -12.02 -16.21 1.23
C ILE A 127 -12.78 -14.88 1.34
N ILE A 128 -12.98 -14.35 2.55
CA ILE A 128 -13.69 -13.08 2.77
C ILE A 128 -12.94 -11.92 2.08
N LEU A 129 -11.62 -11.84 2.27
CA LEU A 129 -10.77 -10.85 1.60
C LEU A 129 -10.84 -10.97 0.07
N PHE A 130 -10.81 -12.20 -0.47
CA PHE A 130 -10.97 -12.45 -1.90
C PHE A 130 -12.32 -11.95 -2.40
N CYS A 131 -13.43 -12.29 -1.74
CA CYS A 131 -14.77 -11.81 -2.09
C CYS A 131 -14.84 -10.26 -2.11
N ILE A 132 -14.28 -9.58 -1.10
CA ILE A 132 -14.20 -8.11 -1.06
C ILE A 132 -13.41 -7.56 -2.25
N ILE A 133 -12.25 -8.14 -2.58
CA ILE A 133 -11.42 -7.72 -3.71
C ILE A 133 -12.14 -7.93 -5.05
N THR A 134 -12.84 -9.06 -5.23
CA THR A 134 -13.53 -9.37 -6.49
C THR A 134 -14.73 -8.46 -6.75
N ILE A 135 -15.48 -8.10 -5.69
CA ILE A 135 -16.54 -7.07 -5.72
C ILE A 135 -15.93 -5.70 -6.03
N GLY A 136 -14.84 -5.32 -5.35
CA GLY A 136 -14.13 -4.06 -5.60
C GLY A 136 -13.63 -3.92 -7.04
N GLN A 137 -13.06 -4.97 -7.62
CA GLN A 137 -12.65 -5.01 -9.03
C GLN A 137 -13.84 -4.83 -9.99
N TYR A 138 -14.98 -5.45 -9.70
CA TYR A 138 -16.18 -5.30 -10.52
C TYR A 138 -16.71 -3.85 -10.47
N ILE A 139 -16.72 -3.22 -9.29
CA ILE A 139 -17.09 -1.81 -9.11
C ILE A 139 -16.12 -0.88 -9.87
N VAL A 140 -14.81 -1.09 -9.77
CA VAL A 140 -13.80 -0.30 -10.52
C VAL A 140 -13.95 -0.49 -12.03
N SER A 141 -14.27 -1.71 -12.49
CA SER A 141 -14.54 -2.01 -13.91
C SER A 141 -15.79 -1.27 -14.42
N TRP A 142 -16.81 -1.14 -13.57
CA TRP A 142 -17.99 -0.32 -13.84
C TRP A 142 -17.70 1.18 -13.85
N ALA A 143 -16.88 1.68 -12.91
CA ALA A 143 -16.47 3.07 -12.88
C ALA A 143 -15.73 3.47 -14.17
N ALA A 144 -14.76 2.64 -14.62
CA ALA A 144 -14.04 2.85 -15.88
C ALA A 144 -14.95 2.77 -17.12
N PHE A 145 -15.98 1.92 -17.11
CA PHE A 145 -16.99 1.88 -18.17
C PHE A 145 -17.85 3.16 -18.19
N LEU A 146 -18.29 3.64 -17.02
CA LEU A 146 -19.07 4.88 -16.90
C LEU A 146 -18.26 6.11 -17.34
N GLU A 147 -16.99 6.21 -16.93
CA GLU A 147 -16.06 7.26 -17.37
C GLU A 147 -15.90 7.29 -18.89
N ARG A 148 -15.67 6.13 -19.52
CA ARG A 148 -15.60 5.99 -20.99
C ARG A 148 -16.92 6.36 -21.68
N LYS A 149 -18.07 6.07 -21.06
CA LYS A 149 -19.39 6.49 -21.58
C LYS A 149 -19.56 8.01 -21.51
N TYR A 150 -19.28 8.64 -20.36
CA TYR A 150 -19.44 10.08 -20.18
C TYR A 150 -18.47 10.90 -21.05
N THR A 151 -17.22 10.46 -21.18
CA THR A 151 -16.25 11.12 -22.07
C THR A 151 -16.66 11.05 -23.55
N LEU A 152 -17.19 9.91 -24.02
CA LEU A 152 -17.75 9.80 -25.37
C LEU A 152 -19.04 10.62 -25.57
N GLU A 153 -19.86 10.81 -24.52
CA GLU A 153 -21.01 11.72 -24.56
C GLU A 153 -20.58 13.20 -24.61
N GLN A 154 -19.49 13.59 -23.94
CA GLN A 154 -18.92 14.95 -24.03
C GLN A 154 -18.26 15.23 -25.40
N ILE A 155 -17.58 14.23 -25.98
CA ILE A 155 -16.93 14.33 -27.32
C ILE A 155 -17.97 14.37 -28.46
N ARG A 156 -19.27 14.25 -28.17
CA ARG A 156 -20.37 14.03 -29.13
C ARG A 156 -20.80 15.27 -29.93
N GLY A 157 -19.85 15.99 -30.52
CA GLY A 157 -20.11 17.00 -31.55
C GLY A 157 -20.94 16.44 -32.72
N ARG A 158 -21.81 17.28 -33.31
CA ARG A 158 -22.88 16.84 -34.23
C ARG A 158 -22.43 15.97 -35.42
N LYS A 159 -21.16 16.01 -35.84
CA LYS A 159 -20.62 15.26 -36.99
C LYS A 159 -20.07 13.85 -36.67
N GLN A 160 -19.68 13.54 -35.43
CA GLN A 160 -18.99 12.28 -35.11
C GLN A 160 -19.89 11.08 -34.75
N LYS A 161 -21.22 11.23 -34.81
CA LYS A 161 -22.19 10.16 -34.50
C LYS A 161 -21.94 8.84 -35.27
N LYS A 162 -21.42 8.88 -36.51
CA LYS A 162 -21.13 7.68 -37.30
C LYS A 162 -19.85 6.95 -36.89
N ILE A 163 -18.86 7.63 -36.30
CA ILE A 163 -17.58 7.03 -35.88
C ILE A 163 -17.72 6.44 -34.47
N VAL A 164 -18.35 7.19 -33.55
CA VAL A 164 -18.57 6.73 -32.17
C VAL A 164 -19.53 5.54 -32.10
N ALA A 165 -20.46 5.40 -33.05
CA ALA A 165 -21.33 4.23 -33.15
C ALA A 165 -20.60 2.92 -33.51
N THR A 166 -19.38 2.99 -34.07
CA THR A 166 -18.54 1.82 -34.36
C THR A 166 -17.70 1.41 -33.16
N ILE A 167 -17.53 2.28 -32.15
CA ILE A 167 -16.85 1.97 -30.90
C ILE A 167 -17.89 1.38 -29.94
N GLU A 168 -18.28 0.13 -30.18
CA GLU A 168 -19.19 -0.61 -29.30
C GLU A 168 -18.51 -0.85 -27.95
N LEU A 169 -18.95 -0.10 -26.93
CA LEU A 169 -18.39 -0.18 -25.58
C LEU A 169 -18.78 -1.52 -24.94
N GLU A 170 -17.87 -2.48 -24.99
CA GLU A 170 -18.02 -3.77 -24.34
C GLU A 170 -18.27 -3.56 -22.83
N LYS A 171 -19.41 -4.06 -22.35
CA LYS A 171 -19.85 -3.89 -20.96
C LYS A 171 -18.94 -4.73 -20.04
N PRO A 172 -18.59 -4.25 -18.84
CA PRO A 172 -17.74 -4.98 -17.89
C PRO A 172 -18.36 -6.34 -17.53
N SER A 173 -17.78 -7.40 -18.10
CA SER A 173 -18.30 -8.77 -18.00
C SER A 173 -17.81 -9.43 -16.71
N PHE A 174 -18.72 -10.10 -15.98
CA PHE A 174 -18.39 -10.88 -14.78
C PHE A 174 -17.26 -11.90 -15.01
N LYS A 175 -17.09 -12.40 -16.24
CA LYS A 175 -16.02 -13.33 -16.64
C LYS A 175 -14.61 -12.77 -16.44
N ASN A 176 -14.46 -11.45 -16.35
CA ASN A 176 -13.19 -10.75 -16.16
C ASN A 176 -12.85 -10.52 -14.67
N THR A 177 -13.64 -11.06 -13.74
CA THR A 177 -13.34 -11.02 -12.30
C THR A 177 -12.50 -12.25 -11.89
N LEU A 178 -11.68 -12.08 -10.84
CA LEU A 178 -10.77 -13.13 -10.34
C LEU A 178 -11.37 -14.54 -10.14
N PRO A 179 -12.64 -14.76 -9.71
CA PRO A 179 -13.16 -16.12 -9.48
C PRO A 179 -13.27 -16.96 -10.76
N PHE A 180 -13.37 -16.29 -11.91
CA PHE A 180 -13.42 -16.93 -13.23
C PHE A 180 -12.06 -16.84 -13.94
N GLN A 181 -11.33 -15.73 -13.75
CA GLN A 181 -10.00 -15.55 -14.32
C GLN A 181 -8.98 -16.53 -13.75
N ILE A 182 -8.99 -16.82 -12.44
CA ILE A 182 -8.01 -17.73 -11.81
C ILE A 182 -8.14 -19.18 -12.34
N PRO A 183 -9.32 -19.83 -12.35
CA PRO A 183 -9.45 -21.17 -12.95
C PRO A 183 -9.10 -21.21 -14.44
N MET A 184 -9.48 -20.17 -15.20
CA MET A 184 -9.15 -20.06 -16.62
C MET A 184 -7.64 -19.89 -16.86
N PHE A 185 -6.95 -19.15 -15.99
CA PHE A 185 -5.50 -18.99 -16.00
C PHE A 185 -4.79 -20.28 -15.59
N ILE A 186 -5.22 -20.96 -14.52
CA ILE A 186 -4.66 -22.25 -14.08
C ILE A 186 -4.81 -23.30 -15.18
N TYR A 187 -5.98 -23.40 -15.82
CA TYR A 187 -6.19 -24.32 -16.94
C TYR A 187 -5.25 -24.01 -18.13
N LYS A 188 -5.10 -22.74 -18.50
CA LYS A 188 -4.15 -22.30 -19.54
C LYS A 188 -2.68 -22.54 -19.15
N ALA A 189 -2.32 -22.34 -17.89
CA ALA A 189 -0.99 -22.60 -17.37
C ALA A 189 -0.66 -24.09 -17.44
N ILE A 190 -1.54 -24.96 -16.96
CA ILE A 190 -1.36 -26.43 -17.01
C ILE A 190 -1.29 -26.93 -18.46
N THR A 191 -2.14 -26.43 -19.36
CA THR A 191 -2.13 -26.86 -20.78
C THR A 191 -0.96 -26.31 -21.59
N SER A 192 -0.38 -25.17 -21.23
CA SER A 192 0.86 -24.65 -21.84
C SER A 192 2.15 -25.15 -21.14
N MET A 193 2.04 -25.75 -19.95
CA MET A 193 3.16 -26.24 -19.15
C MET A 193 4.13 -27.16 -19.91
N PRO A 194 3.68 -28.12 -20.78
CA PRO A 194 4.58 -28.96 -21.55
C PRO A 194 5.45 -28.17 -22.55
N MET A 195 4.89 -27.14 -23.20
CA MET A 195 5.66 -26.28 -24.13
C MET A 195 6.68 -25.41 -23.38
N VAL A 196 6.32 -24.93 -22.19
CA VAL A 196 7.25 -24.17 -21.33
C VAL A 196 8.38 -25.06 -20.83
N LEU A 197 8.09 -26.30 -20.41
CA LEU A 197 9.12 -27.27 -20.04
C LEU A 197 10.02 -27.66 -21.23
N TYR A 198 9.46 -27.82 -22.42
CA TYR A 198 10.24 -28.12 -23.63
C TYR A 198 11.25 -26.99 -23.91
N TYR A 199 10.79 -25.74 -23.93
CA TYR A 199 11.65 -24.56 -24.12
C TYR A 199 12.76 -24.46 -23.06
N PHE A 200 12.45 -24.75 -21.79
CA PHE A 200 13.48 -24.77 -20.75
C PHE A 200 14.47 -25.93 -20.91
N LYS A 201 14.02 -27.12 -21.36
CA LYS A 201 14.90 -28.27 -21.65
C LYS A 201 15.87 -27.96 -22.78
N GLU A 202 15.36 -27.43 -23.88
CA GLU A 202 16.12 -26.98 -25.05
C GLU A 202 17.21 -25.97 -24.62
N LYS A 203 16.82 -24.94 -23.86
CA LYS A 203 17.72 -23.93 -23.28
C LYS A 203 18.66 -24.43 -22.17
N THR A 204 18.51 -25.66 -21.70
CA THR A 204 19.52 -26.34 -20.86
C THR A 204 20.47 -27.20 -21.69
N LEU A 205 20.01 -27.81 -22.78
CA LEU A 205 20.87 -28.54 -23.71
C LEU A 205 21.86 -27.59 -24.41
N GLU A 206 21.38 -26.47 -24.96
CA GLU A 206 22.23 -25.41 -25.55
C GLU A 206 23.39 -24.99 -24.61
N LYS A 207 23.14 -24.95 -23.30
CA LYS A 207 24.14 -24.56 -22.29
C LYS A 207 25.12 -25.66 -21.93
N ILE A 208 24.71 -26.93 -22.02
CA ILE A 208 25.56 -28.09 -21.79
C ILE A 208 26.47 -28.27 -23.02
N GLU A 209 25.91 -28.17 -24.22
CA GLU A 209 26.65 -28.20 -25.48
C GLU A 209 27.66 -27.04 -25.58
N ALA A 210 27.25 -25.80 -25.25
CA ALA A 210 28.14 -24.64 -25.17
C ALA A 210 29.04 -24.58 -23.91
N ALA A 211 29.04 -25.63 -23.08
CA ALA A 211 30.03 -25.89 -22.05
C ALA A 211 31.02 -26.98 -22.50
N ALA A 212 30.52 -28.10 -23.05
CA ALA A 212 31.35 -29.15 -23.63
C ALA A 212 32.26 -28.63 -24.75
N GLN A 213 31.73 -27.79 -25.66
CA GLN A 213 32.53 -27.13 -26.70
C GLN A 213 33.61 -26.17 -26.15
N LYS A 214 33.54 -25.76 -24.88
CA LYS A 214 34.60 -24.97 -24.23
C LYS A 214 35.63 -25.86 -23.56
N GLU A 215 35.21 -26.96 -22.94
CA GLU A 215 36.14 -27.97 -22.42
C GLU A 215 36.96 -28.59 -23.56
N GLU A 216 36.34 -28.95 -24.69
CA GLU A 216 37.04 -29.44 -25.89
C GLU A 216 38.06 -28.41 -26.41
N VAL A 217 37.68 -27.13 -26.51
CA VAL A 217 38.59 -26.06 -26.98
C VAL A 217 39.70 -25.75 -25.97
N GLU A 218 39.45 -25.83 -24.66
CA GLU A 218 40.53 -25.71 -23.66
C GLU A 218 41.47 -26.92 -23.69
N GLU A 219 40.98 -28.13 -23.94
CA GLU A 219 41.79 -29.35 -24.01
C GLU A 219 42.63 -29.44 -25.31
N GLU A 220 42.11 -28.97 -26.46
CA GLU A 220 42.92 -28.74 -27.67
C GLU A 220 44.02 -27.68 -27.43
N VAL A 221 43.68 -26.55 -26.80
CA VAL A 221 44.65 -25.47 -26.49
C VAL A 221 45.72 -25.91 -25.46
N ILE A 222 45.43 -26.91 -24.63
CA ILE A 222 46.41 -27.53 -23.71
C ILE A 222 47.33 -28.53 -24.44
N THR A 223 46.84 -29.21 -25.48
CA THR A 223 47.59 -30.25 -26.20
C THR A 223 48.48 -29.71 -27.34
N GLU A 224 48.27 -28.48 -27.82
CA GLU A 224 49.23 -27.84 -28.75
C GLU A 224 50.62 -27.60 -28.09
N PRO A 225 51.72 -28.05 -28.72
CA PRO A 225 53.06 -27.91 -28.15
C PRO A 225 53.56 -26.46 -28.25
N LYS A 226 53.45 -25.73 -27.13
CA LYS A 226 53.89 -24.31 -27.00
C LYS A 226 55.25 -24.06 -27.66
N PRO A 227 55.36 -23.09 -28.60
CA PRO A 227 56.56 -22.91 -29.40
C PRO A 227 57.77 -22.50 -28.56
N VAL A 228 58.84 -23.29 -28.64
CA VAL A 228 60.08 -23.06 -27.90
C VAL A 228 60.68 -21.71 -28.30
N ARG A 229 60.64 -20.74 -27.37
CA ARG A 229 61.29 -19.43 -27.54
C ARG A 229 62.80 -19.63 -27.80
N ARG A 230 63.21 -19.47 -29.06
CA ARG A 230 64.63 -19.42 -29.44
C ARG A 230 65.31 -18.32 -28.63
N ARG A 231 66.29 -18.70 -27.80
CA ARG A 231 67.16 -17.72 -27.12
C ARG A 231 67.91 -16.93 -28.19
N LYS A 232 67.91 -15.59 -28.08
CA LYS A 232 68.83 -14.76 -28.88
C LYS A 232 70.28 -15.10 -28.47
N PRO A 233 71.26 -15.07 -29.40
CA PRO A 233 72.66 -15.22 -29.04
C PRO A 233 73.08 -14.15 -28.04
N ALA A 234 74.05 -14.47 -27.18
CA ALA A 234 74.53 -13.54 -26.17
C ALA A 234 75.20 -12.32 -26.81
N PHE A 235 74.98 -11.14 -26.22
CA PHE A 235 75.66 -9.91 -26.60
C PHE A 235 77.14 -10.00 -26.18
N VAL A 236 78.04 -9.87 -27.13
CA VAL A 236 79.49 -9.82 -26.89
C VAL A 236 79.90 -8.35 -26.80
N LEU A 237 80.57 -7.97 -25.70
CA LEU A 237 81.12 -6.62 -25.56
C LEU A 237 82.33 -6.44 -26.50
N PRO A 238 82.42 -5.36 -27.27
CA PRO A 238 83.67 -4.94 -27.90
C PRO A 238 84.63 -4.41 -26.82
N GLU A 239 85.88 -4.84 -26.84
CA GLU A 239 86.92 -4.23 -26.01
C GLU A 239 87.36 -2.89 -26.61
N GLY A 240 87.29 -1.83 -25.80
CA GLY A 240 87.73 -0.48 -26.12
C GLY A 240 88.45 0.12 -24.90
N PRO A 241 89.43 1.02 -25.10
CA PRO A 241 90.40 1.36 -24.06
C PRO A 241 89.81 2.21 -22.93
N THR A 242 90.48 2.10 -21.78
CA THR A 242 90.24 2.84 -20.54
C THR A 242 90.07 4.35 -20.72
N PHE A 243 89.05 4.91 -20.09
CA PHE A 243 89.13 6.26 -19.54
C PHE A 243 88.45 6.33 -18.17
N GLU A 244 88.86 7.31 -17.36
CA GLU A 244 88.63 7.33 -15.91
C GLU A 244 87.24 7.86 -15.53
N ALA A 245 86.76 7.45 -14.35
CA ALA A 245 85.46 7.88 -13.82
C ALA A 245 85.62 9.00 -12.77
N THR A 246 84.93 10.13 -12.97
CA THR A 246 84.42 11.02 -11.91
C THR A 246 83.34 11.95 -12.50
N PRO A 247 82.42 12.53 -11.69
CA PRO A 247 81.07 12.84 -12.16
C PRO A 247 80.80 14.31 -12.52
N VAL A 248 79.78 14.51 -13.36
CA VAL A 248 79.04 15.78 -13.49
C VAL A 248 77.54 15.48 -13.52
N ILE A 249 76.78 16.21 -12.69
CA ILE A 249 75.30 16.19 -12.70
C ILE A 249 74.82 17.43 -13.47
N PRO A 250 73.92 17.25 -14.45
CA PRO A 250 72.78 18.16 -14.61
C PRO A 250 71.46 17.39 -14.50
N VAL A 251 70.59 17.79 -13.56
CA VAL A 251 69.37 18.59 -13.80
C VAL A 251 68.23 17.78 -14.43
N ILE A 252 67.16 17.60 -13.63
CA ILE A 252 65.88 17.03 -14.04
C ILE A 252 64.94 18.19 -14.38
N GLU A 253 64.48 18.29 -15.63
CA GLU A 253 63.24 19.02 -15.95
C GLU A 253 62.70 18.66 -17.35
N SER A 254 61.67 17.79 -17.41
CA SER A 254 60.55 17.92 -18.36
C SER A 254 59.40 16.93 -18.10
N GLU A 255 58.22 17.51 -17.89
CA GLU A 255 56.95 17.14 -18.55
C GLU A 255 56.45 15.67 -18.53
N GLN A 256 55.58 15.41 -17.55
CA GLN A 256 54.30 14.69 -17.68
C GLN A 256 54.08 13.80 -18.92
N GLN A 257 54.04 12.47 -18.73
CA GLN A 257 53.44 11.55 -19.71
C GLN A 257 52.32 10.67 -19.11
N ASN A 258 51.41 10.30 -20.01
CA ASN A 258 50.05 9.83 -19.73
C ASN A 258 49.92 8.34 -19.34
N SER A 259 48.96 8.09 -18.46
CA SER A 259 47.98 6.98 -18.47
C SER A 259 48.41 5.52 -18.64
N VAL A 260 48.09 4.71 -17.61
CA VAL A 260 47.33 3.45 -17.75
C VAL A 260 46.34 3.40 -16.58
N PRO A 261 45.05 3.06 -16.80
CA PRO A 261 44.60 1.77 -16.28
C PRO A 261 43.87 0.94 -17.35
N LEU A 262 44.14 -0.36 -17.39
CA LEU A 262 43.42 -1.33 -18.21
C LEU A 262 42.71 -2.31 -17.28
N SER A 263 41.41 -2.13 -17.09
CA SER A 263 40.47 -3.03 -16.37
C SER A 263 40.91 -3.54 -14.98
N GLY A 264 40.34 -2.95 -13.91
CA GLY A 264 40.45 -3.50 -12.54
C GLY A 264 41.21 -2.65 -11.53
N GLY A 265 41.49 -1.38 -11.83
CA GLY A 265 42.07 -0.44 -10.86
C GLY A 265 41.11 -0.10 -9.72
N LEU A 266 41.62 -0.03 -8.49
CA LEU A 266 40.89 0.42 -7.30
C LEU A 266 40.23 1.78 -7.57
N TRP A 267 38.98 1.97 -7.14
CA TRP A 267 38.28 3.24 -7.30
C TRP A 267 38.82 4.26 -6.30
N THR A 268 39.36 5.37 -6.80
CA THR A 268 39.75 6.53 -5.99
C THR A 268 38.55 7.45 -5.73
N ASP A 269 38.68 8.37 -4.79
CA ASP A 269 37.64 9.39 -4.58
C ASP A 269 37.50 10.31 -5.82
N ASP A 270 38.61 10.67 -6.48
CA ASP A 270 38.63 11.38 -7.77
C ASP A 270 37.81 10.67 -8.88
N ASP A 271 37.87 9.34 -8.95
CA ASP A 271 37.08 8.53 -9.89
C ASP A 271 35.57 8.61 -9.58
N LEU A 272 35.23 8.63 -8.29
CA LEU A 272 33.86 8.69 -7.79
C LEU A 272 33.25 10.09 -8.01
N GLU A 273 34.02 11.15 -7.83
CA GLU A 273 33.62 12.52 -8.15
C GLU A 273 33.38 12.69 -9.66
N GLN A 274 34.31 12.24 -10.50
CA GLN A 274 34.13 12.27 -11.96
C GLN A 274 32.90 11.47 -12.40
N LEU A 275 32.64 10.30 -11.80
CA LEU A 275 31.42 9.52 -12.04
C LEU A 275 30.15 10.32 -11.71
N ILE A 276 30.10 11.01 -10.57
CA ILE A 276 28.95 11.85 -10.17
C ILE A 276 28.74 12.99 -11.18
N VAL A 277 29.81 13.69 -11.58
CA VAL A 277 29.75 14.79 -12.56
C VAL A 277 29.25 14.27 -13.92
N LEU A 278 29.77 13.14 -14.42
CA LEU A 278 29.35 12.55 -15.69
C LEU A 278 27.90 12.03 -15.66
N VAL A 279 27.48 11.41 -14.55
CA VAL A 279 26.09 10.96 -14.33
C VAL A 279 25.11 12.15 -14.27
N LYS A 280 25.53 13.32 -13.77
CA LYS A 280 24.75 14.57 -13.81
C LYS A 280 24.75 15.22 -15.21
N LYS A 281 25.88 15.19 -15.91
CA LYS A 281 26.10 15.79 -17.24
C LYS A 281 25.37 15.05 -18.36
N ILE A 282 25.27 13.73 -18.28
CA ILE A 282 24.54 12.88 -19.24
C ILE A 282 23.29 12.32 -18.54
N PRO A 283 22.09 12.91 -18.72
CA PRO A 283 20.87 12.49 -18.03
C PRO A 283 20.30 11.16 -18.55
N GLY A 284 19.32 10.60 -17.83
CA GLY A 284 18.61 9.39 -18.23
C GLY A 284 17.73 9.63 -19.45
N GLY A 285 18.15 9.14 -20.63
CA GLY A 285 17.43 9.27 -21.90
C GLY A 285 18.34 9.18 -23.12
N THR A 286 19.63 9.52 -22.98
CA THR A 286 20.62 9.42 -24.06
C THR A 286 20.88 7.95 -24.43
N PRO A 287 20.79 7.55 -25.71
CA PRO A 287 21.25 6.22 -26.14
C PRO A 287 22.77 6.12 -25.95
N GLY A 288 23.28 4.94 -25.59
CA GLY A 288 24.70 4.76 -25.32
C GLY A 288 25.24 5.49 -24.07
N ARG A 289 24.36 5.94 -23.16
CA ARG A 289 24.72 6.72 -21.96
C ARG A 289 25.89 6.12 -21.17
N TRP A 290 25.84 4.81 -20.92
CA TRP A 290 26.84 4.16 -20.08
C TRP A 290 28.16 3.91 -20.80
N ASP A 291 28.12 3.75 -22.12
CA ASP A 291 29.30 3.59 -22.96
C ASP A 291 30.10 4.90 -22.98
N LEU A 292 29.43 6.05 -23.14
CA LEU A 292 30.05 7.38 -23.07
C LEU A 292 30.65 7.71 -21.69
N ILE A 293 30.03 7.25 -20.59
CA ILE A 293 30.57 7.45 -19.23
C ILE A 293 31.76 6.49 -18.99
N ALA A 294 31.69 5.26 -19.50
CA ALA A 294 32.75 4.26 -19.42
C ALA A 294 34.01 4.69 -20.22
N GLU A 295 33.83 5.21 -21.43
CA GLU A 295 34.88 5.79 -22.26
C GLU A 295 35.55 6.98 -21.56
N ALA A 296 34.77 7.91 -21.01
CA ALA A 296 35.29 9.06 -20.28
C ALA A 296 36.09 8.69 -19.01
N LEU A 297 35.65 7.66 -18.27
CA LEU A 297 36.35 7.13 -17.08
C LEU A 297 37.43 6.08 -17.41
N ARG A 298 37.62 5.73 -18.69
CA ARG A 298 38.48 4.62 -19.18
C ARG A 298 38.25 3.29 -18.44
N ARG A 299 37.01 3.03 -18.01
CA ARG A 299 36.59 1.81 -17.29
C ARG A 299 35.57 1.02 -18.09
N THR A 300 35.17 -0.15 -17.58
CA THR A 300 34.17 -0.99 -18.25
C THR A 300 32.73 -0.56 -17.92
N VAL A 301 31.83 -0.67 -18.91
CA VAL A 301 30.39 -0.41 -18.77
C VAL A 301 29.73 -1.12 -17.57
N PRO A 302 29.94 -2.44 -17.32
CA PRO A 302 29.37 -3.12 -16.14
C PRO A 302 29.93 -2.61 -14.80
N GLU A 303 31.19 -2.19 -14.75
CA GLU A 303 31.82 -1.66 -13.53
C GLU A 303 31.27 -0.26 -13.17
N VAL A 304 31.17 0.61 -14.18
CA VAL A 304 30.62 1.97 -14.06
C VAL A 304 29.14 1.94 -13.68
N THR A 305 28.34 1.07 -14.30
CA THR A 305 26.91 0.90 -13.96
C THR A 305 26.72 0.34 -12.55
N TYR A 306 27.57 -0.60 -12.11
CA TYR A 306 27.54 -1.12 -10.74
C TYR A 306 27.84 -0.01 -9.71
N MET A 307 28.94 0.75 -9.88
CA MET A 307 29.30 1.80 -8.92
C MET A 307 28.32 2.96 -8.93
N ALA A 308 27.76 3.36 -10.08
CA ALA A 308 26.73 4.39 -10.13
C ALA A 308 25.45 4.01 -9.35
N ASN A 309 25.06 2.72 -9.39
CA ASN A 309 23.95 2.21 -8.58
C ASN A 309 24.31 2.14 -7.08
N LYS A 310 25.54 1.72 -6.74
CA LYS A 310 26.05 1.63 -5.36
C LYS A 310 26.15 3.01 -4.67
N MET A 311 26.60 4.04 -5.40
CA MET A 311 26.62 5.42 -4.89
C MET A 311 25.20 5.95 -4.67
N LYS A 312 24.25 5.57 -5.55
CA LYS A 312 22.83 5.93 -5.42
C LYS A 312 22.13 5.23 -4.25
N SER A 313 22.47 3.98 -3.92
CA SER A 313 21.90 3.28 -2.76
C SER A 313 22.46 3.79 -1.43
N ASN A 314 23.75 4.15 -1.40
CA ASN A 314 24.45 4.48 -0.15
C ASN A 314 24.46 5.98 0.19
N GLY A 315 23.90 6.85 -0.67
CA GLY A 315 23.60 8.24 -0.32
C GLY A 315 24.82 9.10 0.00
N TYR A 316 25.93 8.88 -0.72
CA TYR A 316 27.21 9.56 -0.49
C TYR A 316 27.06 11.09 -0.56
N LYS A 317 27.59 11.81 0.44
CA LYS A 317 27.55 13.27 0.52
C LYS A 317 28.97 13.82 0.48
N LEU A 318 29.30 14.52 -0.60
CA LEU A 318 30.57 15.25 -0.73
C LEU A 318 30.59 16.46 0.23
N PRO A 319 31.69 16.71 0.97
CA PRO A 319 31.85 17.94 1.74
C PRO A 319 32.31 19.10 0.84
N SER A 320 31.57 20.21 0.92
CA SER A 320 32.00 21.54 0.45
C SER A 320 32.35 21.73 -1.04
N GLN A 321 31.34 22.07 -1.83
CA GLN A 321 31.42 23.32 -2.62
C GLN A 321 30.05 24.01 -2.61
N VAL A 322 30.07 25.35 -2.53
CA VAL A 322 28.86 26.20 -2.51
C VAL A 322 28.65 26.71 -3.92
N GLU A 323 27.57 26.31 -4.57
CA GLU A 323 27.20 26.92 -5.85
C GLU A 323 25.69 26.93 -6.12
N GLU A 324 25.32 27.89 -6.95
CA GLU A 324 24.10 28.67 -6.93
C GLU A 324 22.85 27.95 -7.46
N VAL A 325 21.67 28.36 -6.96
CA VAL A 325 20.38 27.98 -7.54
C VAL A 325 20.05 28.90 -8.71
N ILE A 326 20.35 28.45 -9.94
CA ILE A 326 19.80 29.03 -11.16
C ILE A 326 18.59 28.20 -11.60
N GLU A 327 17.40 28.73 -11.37
CA GLU A 327 16.11 28.11 -11.70
C GLU A 327 15.65 28.47 -13.12
N GLN A 328 15.19 27.49 -13.90
CA GLN A 328 14.22 27.71 -14.98
C GLN A 328 13.19 26.57 -15.09
N PRO A 329 11.96 26.84 -15.59
CA PRO A 329 10.77 26.23 -14.98
C PRO A 329 9.98 25.30 -15.91
N ARG A 330 9.04 24.54 -15.33
CA ARG A 330 7.88 24.00 -16.07
C ARG A 330 6.54 24.33 -15.42
N VAL A 331 5.68 24.91 -16.24
CA VAL A 331 4.38 25.49 -15.90
C VAL A 331 3.36 24.40 -15.52
N LYS A 332 2.81 24.52 -14.30
CA LYS A 332 1.38 24.65 -13.90
C LYS A 332 0.30 23.99 -14.79
N GLN A 333 -0.80 23.54 -14.19
CA GLN A 333 -2.11 24.23 -14.01
C GLN A 333 -2.99 23.32 -13.10
N LYS A 334 -4.11 23.70 -12.42
CA LYS A 334 -4.87 24.90 -11.97
C LYS A 334 -6.02 24.31 -11.10
N THR A 335 -6.73 24.91 -10.13
CA THR A 335 -6.78 26.18 -9.33
C THR A 335 -7.56 25.80 -8.03
N LYS A 336 -7.84 26.59 -6.98
CA LYS A 336 -7.90 28.03 -6.63
C LYS A 336 -7.66 28.08 -5.08
N GLY A 337 -7.46 29.18 -4.36
CA GLY A 337 -7.36 30.63 -4.66
C GLY A 337 -8.48 31.40 -3.94
N GLY A 338 -8.24 32.40 -3.07
CA GLY A 338 -7.01 33.00 -2.50
C GLY A 338 -7.39 33.80 -1.23
N LYS A 339 -6.68 34.81 -0.69
CA LYS A 339 -5.42 35.52 -1.00
C LYS A 339 -5.05 36.37 0.27
N LEU A 340 -3.79 36.82 0.43
CA LEU A 340 -3.21 37.58 1.57
C LEU A 340 -3.01 36.72 2.85
N GLY A 341 -2.01 36.96 3.70
CA GLY A 341 -0.82 37.82 3.58
C GLY A 341 -0.26 38.27 4.93
N GLY A 342 1.06 38.16 5.14
CA GLY A 342 1.76 38.70 6.33
C GLY A 342 2.73 37.72 7.01
N GLU A 343 4.02 38.09 7.00
CA GLU A 343 5.06 37.87 8.03
C GLU A 343 5.50 36.44 8.45
N LEU A 344 6.79 36.32 8.83
CA LEU A 344 7.40 35.10 9.37
C LEU A 344 7.40 35.13 10.92
N PRO A 345 7.09 34.01 11.58
CA PRO A 345 7.59 33.71 12.92
C PRO A 345 8.64 32.58 12.91
N GLN A 346 9.66 32.68 13.76
CA GLN A 346 10.59 31.57 13.99
C GLN A 346 9.91 30.47 14.82
N SER A 347 9.70 29.27 14.26
CA SER A 347 9.01 28.17 14.97
C SER A 347 9.86 26.92 15.28
N SER A 348 11.05 26.76 14.67
CA SER A 348 11.85 25.53 14.77
C SER A 348 12.54 25.29 16.13
N VAL A 349 12.76 26.33 16.93
CA VAL A 349 13.39 26.23 18.25
C VAL A 349 12.34 25.91 19.32
N TRP A 350 12.66 24.97 20.22
CA TRP A 350 11.87 24.61 21.39
C TRP A 350 12.53 25.13 22.67
N THR A 351 11.79 25.88 23.49
CA THR A 351 12.27 26.33 24.80
C THR A 351 11.98 25.29 25.89
N GLN A 352 12.73 25.33 26.99
CA GLN A 352 12.55 24.39 28.11
C GLN A 352 11.16 24.51 28.76
N SER A 353 10.55 25.70 28.75
CA SER A 353 9.18 25.90 29.22
C SER A 353 8.13 25.28 28.30
N GLN A 354 8.28 25.40 26.97
CA GLN A 354 7.41 24.72 26.00
C GLN A 354 7.55 23.20 26.07
N GLN A 355 8.78 22.70 26.26
CA GLN A 355 9.06 21.28 26.45
C GLN A 355 8.34 20.73 27.70
N LYS A 356 8.45 21.43 28.85
CA LYS A 356 7.75 21.04 30.07
C LYS A 356 6.22 21.08 29.92
N ALA A 357 5.67 22.13 29.31
CA ALA A 357 4.23 22.24 29.06
C ALA A 357 3.69 21.09 28.19
N LEU A 358 4.46 20.64 27.20
CA LEU A 358 4.14 19.47 26.37
C LEU A 358 4.16 18.16 27.18
N GLU A 359 5.11 18.00 28.12
CA GLU A 359 5.19 16.83 29.01
C GLU A 359 4.01 16.79 30.01
N ASP A 360 3.71 17.93 30.66
CA ASP A 360 2.56 18.06 31.56
C ASP A 360 1.22 17.81 30.83
N ALA A 361 1.08 18.29 29.59
CA ALA A 361 -0.10 18.04 28.75
C ALA A 361 -0.22 16.57 28.29
N LEU A 362 0.90 15.90 27.99
CA LEU A 362 0.93 14.48 27.62
C LEU A 362 0.56 13.56 28.79
N LEU A 363 0.86 13.96 30.03
CA LEU A 363 0.40 13.30 31.25
C LEU A 363 -1.11 13.51 31.47
N LYS A 364 -1.58 14.76 31.32
CA LYS A 364 -2.99 15.14 31.51
C LYS A 364 -3.95 14.46 30.51
N TYR A 365 -3.49 14.20 29.29
CA TYR A 365 -4.29 13.57 28.23
C TYR A 365 -3.66 12.24 27.78
N PRO A 366 -4.07 11.07 28.32
CA PRO A 366 -3.55 9.76 27.92
C PRO A 366 -3.99 9.35 26.50
N LYS A 367 -3.50 8.20 26.02
CA LYS A 367 -3.83 7.67 24.67
C LYS A 367 -5.28 7.17 24.64
N GLY A 368 -6.15 7.82 23.87
CA GLY A 368 -7.52 7.32 23.64
C GLY A 368 -8.50 8.32 23.00
N SER A 369 -8.35 9.63 23.25
CA SER A 369 -9.24 10.66 22.67
C SER A 369 -8.84 11.03 21.24
N LEU A 370 -9.84 11.25 20.37
CA LEU A 370 -9.64 11.69 18.99
C LEU A 370 -9.00 13.10 18.92
N GLU A 371 -9.46 14.01 19.78
CA GLU A 371 -9.00 15.40 19.88
C GLU A 371 -7.68 15.57 20.68
N ARG A 372 -7.00 14.48 21.06
CA ARG A 372 -5.85 14.50 22.00
C ARG A 372 -4.81 15.55 21.64
N TRP A 373 -4.45 15.65 20.36
CA TRP A 373 -3.38 16.53 19.88
C TRP A 373 -3.78 18.00 19.78
N GLU A 374 -5.07 18.30 19.74
CA GLU A 374 -5.59 19.66 19.69
C GLU A 374 -5.60 20.25 21.10
N ARG A 375 -6.13 19.50 22.08
CA ARG A 375 -6.06 19.86 23.51
C ARG A 375 -4.63 19.92 24.06
N ILE A 376 -3.68 19.19 23.47
CA ILE A 376 -2.24 19.32 23.76
C ILE A 376 -1.67 20.61 23.15
N ALA A 377 -2.01 20.95 21.90
CA ALA A 377 -1.54 22.18 21.25
C ALA A 377 -2.04 23.44 21.97
N GLU A 378 -3.29 23.44 22.44
CA GLU A 378 -3.85 24.51 23.30
C GLU A 378 -3.02 24.77 24.57
N CYS A 379 -2.35 23.74 25.10
CA CYS A 379 -1.49 23.85 26.28
C CYS A 379 -0.07 24.36 25.96
N VAL A 380 0.36 24.38 24.69
CA VAL A 380 1.74 24.71 24.27
C VAL A 380 1.74 25.98 23.43
N LEU A 381 1.87 27.12 24.12
CA LEU A 381 1.87 28.45 23.50
C LEU A 381 2.84 28.56 22.32
N ASN A 382 2.31 29.05 21.19
CA ASN A 382 3.01 29.28 19.92
C ASN A 382 3.62 28.01 19.27
N LYS A 383 3.00 26.83 19.45
CA LYS A 383 3.28 25.62 18.67
C LYS A 383 2.01 25.02 18.07
N THR A 384 2.12 24.44 16.88
CA THR A 384 1.03 23.74 16.21
C THR A 384 0.87 22.30 16.71
N LYS A 385 -0.30 21.69 16.46
CA LYS A 385 -0.52 20.25 16.73
C LYS A 385 0.48 19.35 15.98
N GLU A 386 0.92 19.77 14.79
CA GLU A 386 1.89 19.03 13.97
C GLU A 386 3.30 19.08 14.56
N GLU A 387 3.75 20.26 15.01
CA GLU A 387 5.03 20.41 15.72
C GLU A 387 5.03 19.62 17.05
N CYS A 388 3.92 19.62 17.79
CA CYS A 388 3.78 18.84 19.02
C CYS A 388 3.85 17.32 18.76
N MET A 389 3.18 16.83 17.71
CA MET A 389 3.26 15.42 17.29
C MET A 389 4.68 15.03 16.85
N LEU A 390 5.35 15.89 16.08
CA LEU A 390 6.72 15.64 15.60
C LEU A 390 7.73 15.64 16.75
N ARG A 391 7.59 16.57 17.70
CA ARG A 391 8.41 16.61 18.92
C ARG A 391 8.21 15.34 19.75
N TYR A 392 6.97 14.90 19.98
CA TYR A 392 6.68 13.66 20.70
C TYR A 392 7.34 12.43 20.05
N LYS A 393 7.31 12.30 18.70
CA LYS A 393 8.00 11.20 18.00
C LYS A 393 9.49 11.18 18.29
N SER A 394 10.18 12.32 18.18
CA SER A 394 11.61 12.42 18.45
C SER A 394 11.99 12.05 19.89
N LEU A 395 11.11 12.29 20.87
CA LEU A 395 11.32 11.88 22.26
C LEU A 395 11.15 10.37 22.45
N VAL A 396 10.18 9.74 21.78
CA VAL A 396 9.99 8.28 21.80
C VAL A 396 11.19 7.56 21.16
N GLU A 397 11.70 8.09 20.04
CA GLU A 397 12.89 7.58 19.37
C GLU A 397 14.14 7.73 20.26
N ALA A 398 14.35 8.90 20.88
CA ALA A 398 15.47 9.10 21.81
C ALA A 398 15.40 8.18 23.04
N VAL A 399 14.21 7.88 23.56
CA VAL A 399 14.02 6.91 24.67
C VAL A 399 14.25 5.47 24.20
N LYS A 400 13.84 5.11 22.99
CA LYS A 400 14.08 3.78 22.39
C LYS A 400 15.59 3.55 22.22
N ASN A 401 16.29 4.47 21.56
CA ASN A 401 17.73 4.38 21.33
C ASN A 401 18.52 4.33 22.65
N LYS A 402 18.09 5.07 23.68
CA LYS A 402 18.69 4.95 25.03
C LYS A 402 18.50 3.57 25.64
N LYS A 403 17.35 2.90 25.45
CA LYS A 403 17.14 1.53 25.95
C LYS A 403 18.02 0.53 25.22
N GLU A 404 18.08 0.62 23.89
CA GLU A 404 18.91 -0.26 23.05
C GLU A 404 20.39 -0.14 23.45
N ASN A 405 20.93 1.08 23.51
CA ASN A 405 22.28 1.36 24.02
C ASN A 405 22.52 0.96 25.50
N THR A 406 21.47 0.72 26.30
CA THR A 406 21.61 0.22 27.68
C THR A 406 21.63 -1.31 27.72
N GLN A 407 20.88 -1.96 26.83
CA GLN A 407 20.85 -3.42 26.70
C GLN A 407 22.10 -3.98 26.02
N ASP A 408 22.72 -3.23 25.10
CA ASP A 408 23.99 -3.59 24.47
C ASP A 408 25.21 -3.43 25.42
N MET A 409 24.98 -2.93 26.64
CA MET A 409 26.01 -2.65 27.67
C MET A 409 25.82 -3.48 28.95
N SER A 410 24.93 -4.49 28.96
CA SER A 410 24.55 -5.31 30.13
C SER A 410 24.53 -6.80 29.85
#